data_AF-A0AAD1UHX0-F1
#
_entry.id   AF-A0AAD1UHX0-F1
#
_cell.length_a   1.000
_cell.length_b   1.000
_cell.length_c   1.000
_cell.angle_alpha   90.00
_cell.angle_beta   90.00
_cell.angle_gamma   90.00
#
_symmetry.space_group_name_H-M   'P 1'
#
loop_
_entity.id
_entity.type
_entity.pdbx_description
1 polymer ?
#
loop_
_entity_poly.entity_id
_entity_poly.type
_entity_poly.pdbx_seq_one_letter_code
_entity_poly.pdbx_strand_id
1 'polypeptide(L)'
;MKQRGIYALSRSSFCTKNHGANGYQEPSLADPFGAQDAPPTSEQKLAKAEVEEETVIDVAEEITGLGHFSKSLEFINKRDYKNADLELKKSLKEIKDKKQDKSLVYLHVLNKLAYVNFLSQKMPQAERYFTICKDMVTKIPDVQDNGFAFHNSLLEFYLNTNLSKAKEMIDNMLEMDFTAQNLKRTRFSLGNYYLLNKEFEKSSSEYRSILKMVPDERLKGFVFNNMNISDIRLSEKEGITEAKQTDFVNIFKESISILEDIPQIRATNPATDIEKEISEEILDFKTVIPSNYSVENGDRYTGVFKNRDSGRVITNMVEFLLFHSKTPSDISFWFKIGLDFHQNVAPEKIDRFLTYLAVFYSSNQQVSVAEKIFREALTKMEKDFSYTKAMGLNMYGRMLLKHPKRKVQAYTLLKQSERLMSILPYWYDNFENIFTMENIE
;
A
#
# COMPACT_ATOMS: atom_id res chain seq x y z
N MET A 1 -4.30 36.49 -20.82
CA MET A 1 -4.87 36.53 -19.45
C MET A 1 -5.96 35.47 -19.33
N LYS A 2 -5.85 34.60 -18.31
CA LYS A 2 -6.82 33.59 -17.79
C LYS A 2 -7.42 32.57 -18.77
N GLN A 3 -6.81 31.37 -18.83
CA GLN A 3 -7.53 30.12 -19.11
C GLN A 3 -7.66 29.35 -17.78
N ARG A 4 -8.91 29.20 -17.30
CA ARG A 4 -9.27 28.31 -16.19
C ARG A 4 -9.76 26.98 -16.75
N GLY A 5 -9.44 25.91 -16.01
CA GLY A 5 -9.63 24.52 -16.39
C GLY A 5 -11.08 24.11 -16.58
N ILE A 6 -11.24 23.06 -17.38
CA ILE A 6 -12.49 22.37 -17.67
C ILE A 6 -12.49 21.09 -16.85
N TYR A 7 -13.30 21.05 -15.80
CA TYR A 7 -13.99 19.83 -15.36
C TYR A 7 -15.40 20.26 -14.95
N ALA A 8 -16.39 19.80 -15.70
CA ALA A 8 -17.80 19.95 -15.40
C ALA A 8 -18.46 18.61 -15.69
N LEU A 9 -19.28 18.09 -14.77
CA LEU A 9 -20.50 17.33 -15.07
C LEU A 9 -21.42 17.20 -13.82
N SER A 10 -22.64 17.72 -14.04
CA SER A 10 -23.98 17.41 -13.51
C SER A 10 -24.23 17.00 -12.05
N ARG A 11 -25.12 17.78 -11.39
CA ARG A 11 -25.82 17.52 -10.13
C ARG A 11 -27.14 16.76 -10.35
N SER A 12 -27.51 15.91 -9.40
CA SER A 12 -28.90 15.72 -8.96
C SER A 12 -28.92 15.39 -7.46
N SER A 13 -29.94 15.91 -6.79
CA SER A 13 -30.14 16.05 -5.35
C SER A 13 -31.12 15.01 -4.80
N PHE A 14 -30.93 14.49 -3.58
CA PHE A 14 -32.05 14.21 -2.65
C PHE A 14 -31.61 13.99 -1.18
N CYS A 15 -32.48 14.49 -0.29
CA CYS A 15 -32.58 14.50 1.18
C CYS A 15 -32.02 13.33 2.01
N THR A 16 -31.63 13.64 3.26
CA THR A 16 -31.82 12.75 4.42
C THR A 16 -32.34 13.52 5.66
N LYS A 17 -33.30 12.89 6.36
CA LYS A 17 -33.78 13.26 7.70
C LYS A 17 -33.20 12.27 8.72
N ASN A 18 -32.85 12.83 9.89
CA ASN A 18 -32.38 12.17 11.10
C ASN A 18 -33.46 11.33 11.80
N HIS A 19 -33.01 10.26 12.48
CA HIS A 19 -33.37 9.77 13.83
C HIS A 19 -32.38 8.61 14.12
N GLY A 20 -31.94 8.25 15.33
CA GLY A 20 -32.32 8.52 16.71
C GLY A 20 -31.70 7.38 17.54
N ALA A 21 -31.17 7.70 18.72
CA ALA A 21 -30.36 6.83 19.57
C ALA A 21 -31.18 5.76 20.33
N ASN A 22 -30.48 4.70 20.78
CA ASN A 22 -30.64 3.89 22.01
C ASN A 22 -29.59 2.74 21.91
N GLY A 23 -28.80 2.33 22.90
CA GLY A 23 -28.97 2.26 24.35
C GLY A 23 -28.67 0.80 24.73
N TYR A 24 -27.44 0.47 25.14
CA TYR A 24 -27.02 -0.89 25.50
C TYR A 24 -26.48 -0.95 26.93
N GLN A 25 -27.01 -1.90 27.71
CA GLN A 25 -26.62 -2.26 29.07
C GLN A 25 -25.56 -3.36 29.05
N GLU A 26 -24.57 -3.26 29.93
CA GLU A 26 -23.51 -4.25 30.17
C GLU A 26 -24.00 -5.44 31.03
N PRO A 27 -23.52 -6.66 30.80
CA PRO A 27 -23.62 -7.76 31.75
C PRO A 27 -22.32 -8.05 32.52
N SER A 28 -22.55 -8.26 33.82
CA SER A 28 -21.69 -8.74 34.90
C SER A 28 -20.76 -9.92 34.56
N LEU A 29 -19.48 -9.79 34.94
CA LEU A 29 -18.44 -10.83 34.95
C LEU A 29 -18.56 -11.73 36.18
N ALA A 30 -18.46 -13.05 35.98
CA ALA A 30 -18.28 -14.05 37.04
C ALA A 30 -16.94 -14.78 36.86
N ASP A 31 -16.22 -14.92 37.96
CA ASP A 31 -14.92 -15.61 38.10
C ASP A 31 -15.03 -17.15 37.95
N PRO A 32 -14.06 -17.79 37.26
CA PRO A 32 -13.79 -19.20 37.46
C PRO A 32 -12.28 -19.47 37.61
N PHE A 33 -11.76 -19.44 38.84
CA PHE A 33 -10.43 -19.98 39.13
C PHE A 33 -10.53 -21.39 39.72
N GLY A 34 -10.37 -22.38 38.83
CA GLY A 34 -10.07 -23.77 39.18
C GLY A 34 -8.56 -23.99 39.36
N ALA A 35 -8.21 -24.95 40.22
CA ALA A 35 -6.86 -25.26 40.65
C ALA A 35 -5.87 -25.52 39.50
N GLN A 36 -4.70 -24.88 39.56
CA GLN A 36 -3.58 -25.11 38.64
C GLN A 36 -2.62 -26.17 39.20
N ASP A 37 -2.20 -27.10 38.34
CA ASP A 37 -1.16 -28.08 38.63
C ASP A 37 0.18 -27.40 38.91
N ALA A 38 0.96 -28.01 39.81
CA ALA A 38 2.26 -27.51 40.21
C ALA A 38 3.23 -27.41 38.99
N PRO A 39 3.99 -26.31 38.87
CA PRO A 39 4.86 -26.09 37.73
C PRO A 39 6.02 -27.11 37.70
N PRO A 40 6.46 -27.54 36.51
CA PRO A 40 7.53 -28.50 36.36
C PRO A 40 8.86 -27.95 36.92
N THR A 41 9.61 -28.85 37.55
CA THR A 41 10.91 -28.55 38.16
C THR A 41 11.95 -28.17 37.09
N SER A 42 12.97 -27.41 37.49
CA SER A 42 14.05 -26.93 36.61
C SER A 42 14.80 -28.07 35.90
N GLU A 43 14.90 -29.24 36.52
CA GLU A 43 15.54 -30.44 35.93
C GLU A 43 14.65 -31.11 34.87
N GLN A 44 13.33 -31.10 35.05
CA GLN A 44 12.37 -31.59 34.03
C GLN A 44 12.30 -30.66 32.81
N LYS A 45 12.56 -29.36 32.98
CA LYS A 45 12.64 -28.40 31.87
C LYS A 45 13.92 -28.59 31.05
N LEU A 46 15.05 -28.90 31.69
CA LEU A 46 16.33 -29.10 31.01
C LEU A 46 16.34 -30.40 30.18
N ALA A 47 15.88 -31.51 30.75
CA ALA A 47 15.85 -32.81 30.07
C ALA A 47 14.85 -32.85 28.89
N LYS A 48 13.77 -32.05 28.93
CA LYS A 48 12.84 -31.90 27.80
C LYS A 48 13.43 -31.04 26.68
N ALA A 49 14.21 -30.02 27.02
CA ALA A 49 14.88 -29.15 26.05
C ALA A 49 15.98 -29.90 25.27
N GLU A 50 16.79 -30.73 25.94
CA GLU A 50 17.88 -31.48 25.27
C GLU A 50 17.34 -32.57 24.31
N VAL A 51 16.21 -33.21 24.62
CA VAL A 51 15.56 -34.20 23.72
C VAL A 51 14.84 -33.53 22.54
N GLU A 52 14.32 -32.30 22.73
CA GLU A 52 13.74 -31.50 21.64
C GLU A 52 14.83 -30.90 20.71
N GLU A 53 16.02 -30.57 21.22
CA GLU A 53 17.11 -29.99 20.41
C GLU A 53 17.77 -31.04 19.48
N GLU A 54 17.95 -32.28 19.95
CA GLU A 54 18.54 -33.36 19.14
C GLU A 54 17.56 -33.94 18.08
N THR A 55 16.24 -33.78 18.29
CA THR A 55 15.22 -34.17 17.29
C THR A 55 14.87 -33.05 16.30
N VAL A 56 15.12 -31.78 16.62
CA VAL A 56 14.89 -30.65 15.70
C VAL A 56 15.99 -30.50 14.65
N ILE A 57 17.22 -30.96 14.93
CA ILE A 57 18.36 -30.85 14.00
C ILE A 57 18.28 -31.86 12.84
N ASP A 58 17.61 -33.01 13.02
CA ASP A 58 17.41 -34.02 11.96
C ASP A 58 16.11 -33.83 11.14
N VAL A 59 15.25 -32.87 11.53
CA VAL A 59 13.99 -32.53 10.84
C VAL A 59 14.12 -31.26 9.99
N ALA A 60 15.32 -30.70 9.87
CA ALA A 60 15.70 -29.90 8.71
C ALA A 60 15.85 -30.80 7.48
N GLU A 61 14.78 -31.55 7.14
CA GLU A 61 14.58 -32.03 5.78
C GLU A 61 14.79 -30.82 4.88
N GLU A 62 15.87 -30.88 4.09
CA GLU A 62 16.21 -29.90 3.08
C GLU A 62 14.95 -29.54 2.29
N ILE A 63 14.34 -28.38 2.59
CA ILE A 63 13.07 -27.96 2.01
C ILE A 63 13.29 -27.93 0.50
N THR A 64 12.71 -28.92 -0.17
CA THR A 64 12.98 -29.19 -1.57
C THR A 64 12.64 -27.97 -2.41
N GLY A 65 13.52 -27.59 -3.34
CA GLY A 65 13.30 -26.44 -4.21
C GLY A 65 13.56 -25.07 -3.58
N LEU A 66 14.00 -24.97 -2.32
CA LEU A 66 14.28 -23.69 -1.65
C LEU A 66 15.42 -22.91 -2.31
N GLY A 67 16.44 -23.59 -2.83
CA GLY A 67 17.54 -22.95 -3.55
C GLY A 67 17.07 -22.21 -4.81
N HIS A 68 16.24 -22.87 -5.62
CA HIS A 68 15.63 -22.26 -6.81
C HIS A 68 14.64 -21.15 -6.44
N PHE A 69 13.86 -21.32 -5.37
CA PHE A 69 12.94 -20.29 -4.90
C PHE A 69 13.68 -19.02 -4.46
N SER A 70 14.73 -19.16 -3.63
CA SER A 70 15.55 -18.03 -3.16
C SER A 70 16.18 -17.25 -4.31
N LYS A 71 16.74 -17.96 -5.30
CA LYS A 71 17.29 -17.36 -6.52
C LYS A 71 16.23 -16.61 -7.34
N SER A 72 14.99 -17.10 -7.35
CA SER A 72 13.89 -16.40 -8.02
C SER A 72 13.58 -15.05 -7.37
N LEU A 73 13.67 -14.95 -6.04
CA LEU A 73 13.45 -13.68 -5.31
C LEU A 73 14.50 -12.64 -5.69
N GLU A 74 15.77 -13.05 -5.86
CA GLU A 74 16.81 -12.15 -6.37
C GLU A 74 16.48 -11.61 -7.77
N PHE A 75 15.96 -12.48 -8.66
CA PHE A 75 15.54 -12.06 -9.99
C PHE A 75 14.32 -11.12 -9.95
N ILE A 76 13.35 -11.37 -9.05
CA ILE A 76 12.21 -10.47 -8.84
C ILE A 76 12.70 -9.09 -8.40
N ASN A 77 13.64 -9.02 -7.44
CA ASN A 77 14.22 -7.76 -6.97
C ASN A 77 14.95 -6.99 -8.09
N LYS A 78 15.55 -7.72 -9.05
CA LYS A 78 16.19 -7.15 -10.25
C LYS A 78 15.21 -6.86 -11.40
N ARG A 79 13.90 -7.09 -11.19
CA ARG A 79 12.85 -7.02 -12.22
C ARG A 79 13.12 -7.92 -13.44
N ASP A 80 13.85 -9.03 -13.25
CA ASP A 80 14.12 -10.04 -14.26
C ASP A 80 13.10 -11.19 -14.15
N TYR A 81 11.85 -10.86 -14.48
CA TYR A 81 10.73 -11.78 -14.31
C TYR A 81 10.82 -13.02 -15.21
N LYS A 82 11.60 -12.96 -16.30
CA LYS A 82 11.85 -14.12 -17.17
C LYS A 82 12.65 -15.19 -16.45
N ASN A 83 13.76 -14.80 -15.79
CA ASN A 83 14.59 -15.74 -15.05
C ASN A 83 13.93 -16.16 -13.72
N ALA A 84 13.17 -15.28 -13.08
CA ALA A 84 12.35 -15.64 -11.92
C ALA A 84 11.33 -16.74 -12.26
N ASP A 85 10.59 -16.61 -13.37
CA ASP A 85 9.63 -17.63 -13.84
C ASP A 85 10.31 -18.99 -14.09
N LEU A 86 11.51 -18.99 -14.67
CA LEU A 86 12.28 -20.21 -14.93
C LEU A 86 12.70 -20.91 -13.63
N GLU A 87 13.25 -20.17 -12.66
CA GLU A 87 13.69 -20.74 -11.38
C GLU A 87 12.51 -21.24 -10.54
N LEU A 88 11.39 -20.52 -10.50
CA LEU A 88 10.17 -20.98 -9.83
C LEU A 88 9.63 -22.28 -10.44
N LYS A 89 9.68 -22.44 -11.77
CA LYS A 89 9.30 -23.70 -12.42
C LYS A 89 10.23 -24.87 -12.07
N LYS A 90 11.54 -24.62 -11.90
CA LYS A 90 12.49 -25.64 -11.42
C LYS A 90 12.18 -26.04 -9.97
N SER A 91 11.92 -25.06 -9.10
CA SER A 91 11.50 -25.30 -7.72
C SER A 91 10.24 -26.18 -7.65
N LEU A 92 9.19 -25.84 -8.42
CA LEU A 92 7.97 -26.66 -8.51
C LEU A 92 8.23 -28.07 -9.03
N LYS A 93 9.17 -28.24 -9.97
CA LYS A 93 9.54 -29.55 -10.50
C LYS A 93 10.18 -30.41 -9.41
N GLU A 94 11.15 -29.88 -8.66
CA GLU A 94 11.82 -30.63 -7.59
C GLU A 94 10.83 -31.04 -6.48
N ILE A 95 9.97 -30.11 -6.05
CA ILE A 95 8.90 -30.40 -5.07
C ILE A 95 8.00 -31.54 -5.57
N LYS A 96 7.65 -31.52 -6.86
CA LYS A 96 6.81 -32.54 -7.48
C LYS A 96 7.53 -33.89 -7.64
N ASP A 97 8.81 -33.89 -7.97
CA ASP A 97 9.65 -35.09 -8.07
C ASP A 97 9.75 -35.81 -6.71
N LYS A 98 9.68 -35.07 -5.60
CA LYS A 98 9.54 -35.61 -4.24
C LYS A 98 8.10 -35.89 -3.78
N LYS A 99 7.12 -35.86 -4.69
CA LYS A 99 5.68 -36.12 -4.42
C LYS A 99 5.05 -35.17 -3.39
N GLN A 100 5.56 -33.94 -3.29
CA GLN A 100 5.04 -32.89 -2.40
C GLN A 100 4.14 -31.88 -3.14
N ASP A 101 3.50 -32.27 -4.25
CA ASP A 101 2.65 -31.40 -5.07
C ASP A 101 1.29 -31.02 -4.44
N LYS A 102 1.01 -31.55 -3.25
CA LYS A 102 -0.14 -31.17 -2.39
C LYS A 102 0.31 -30.52 -1.07
N SER A 103 1.54 -30.04 -1.01
CA SER A 103 2.07 -29.34 0.18
C SER A 103 1.77 -27.85 0.14
N LEU A 104 1.79 -27.21 1.32
CA LEU A 104 1.72 -25.76 1.43
C LEU A 104 2.91 -25.07 0.73
N VAL A 105 4.10 -25.69 0.78
CA VAL A 105 5.29 -25.21 0.05
C VAL A 105 5.03 -25.13 -1.46
N TYR A 106 4.43 -26.17 -2.04
CA TYR A 106 4.04 -26.17 -3.46
C TYR A 106 3.11 -25.00 -3.79
N LEU A 107 2.10 -24.75 -2.95
CA LEU A 107 1.16 -23.63 -3.15
C LEU A 107 1.85 -22.27 -3.03
N HIS A 108 2.77 -22.08 -2.09
CA HIS A 108 3.52 -20.81 -1.98
C HIS A 108 4.38 -20.55 -3.21
N VAL A 109 5.10 -21.55 -3.71
CA VAL A 109 5.91 -21.41 -4.93
C VAL A 109 5.01 -21.15 -6.14
N LEU A 110 3.85 -21.83 -6.24
CA LEU A 110 2.90 -21.61 -7.33
C LEU A 110 2.24 -20.23 -7.27
N ASN A 111 1.91 -19.73 -6.07
CA ASN A 111 1.37 -18.39 -5.86
C ASN A 111 2.40 -17.32 -6.26
N LYS A 112 3.67 -17.51 -5.91
CA LYS A 112 4.74 -16.60 -6.34
C LYS A 112 4.96 -16.66 -7.86
N LEU A 113 4.82 -17.84 -8.49
CA LEU A 113 4.84 -17.97 -9.96
C LEU A 113 3.66 -17.23 -10.62
N ALA A 114 2.47 -17.29 -10.02
CA ALA A 114 1.31 -16.51 -10.46
C ALA A 114 1.62 -15.00 -10.44
N TYR A 115 2.21 -14.52 -9.34
CA TYR A 115 2.64 -13.13 -9.19
C TYR A 115 3.69 -12.72 -10.24
N VAL A 116 4.71 -13.54 -10.49
CA VAL A 116 5.71 -13.28 -11.55
C VAL A 116 5.06 -13.25 -12.94
N ASN A 117 4.07 -14.10 -13.20
CA ASN A 117 3.31 -14.07 -14.45
C ASN A 117 2.47 -12.79 -14.56
N PHE A 118 1.88 -12.31 -13.47
CA PHE A 118 1.19 -11.01 -13.40
C PHE A 118 2.14 -9.85 -13.73
N LEU A 119 3.29 -9.77 -13.06
CA LEU A 119 4.32 -8.75 -13.33
C LEU A 119 4.88 -8.82 -14.76
N SER A 120 4.92 -10.02 -15.35
CA SER A 120 5.33 -10.26 -16.74
C SER A 120 4.22 -10.01 -17.78
N GLN A 121 3.05 -9.49 -17.36
CA GLN A 121 1.88 -9.25 -18.22
C GLN A 121 1.31 -10.54 -18.86
N LYS A 122 1.56 -11.70 -18.28
CA LYS A 122 0.99 -13.01 -18.68
C LYS A 122 -0.31 -13.27 -17.92
N MET A 123 -1.29 -12.38 -18.10
CA MET A 123 -2.52 -12.31 -17.29
C MET A 123 -3.30 -13.63 -17.23
N PRO A 124 -3.56 -14.35 -18.34
CA PRO A 124 -4.29 -15.61 -18.29
C PRO A 124 -3.58 -16.70 -17.49
N GLN A 125 -2.24 -16.75 -17.55
CA GLN A 125 -1.44 -17.71 -16.78
C GLN A 125 -1.44 -17.36 -15.29
N ALA A 126 -1.31 -16.07 -14.96
CA ALA A 126 -1.39 -15.59 -13.58
C ALA A 126 -2.73 -15.96 -12.93
N GLU A 127 -3.85 -15.60 -13.58
CA GLU A 127 -5.19 -15.92 -13.11
C GLU A 127 -5.38 -17.43 -12.90
N ARG A 128 -4.93 -18.24 -13.87
CA ARG A 128 -4.99 -19.71 -13.77
C ARG A 128 -4.24 -20.20 -12.54
N TYR A 129 -3.02 -19.75 -12.29
CA TYR A 129 -2.22 -20.21 -11.16
C TYR A 129 -2.79 -19.74 -9.82
N PHE A 130 -3.26 -18.49 -9.70
CA PHE A 130 -3.96 -18.02 -8.51
C PHE A 130 -5.23 -18.83 -8.22
N THR A 131 -6.01 -19.13 -9.26
CA THR A 131 -7.22 -19.97 -9.14
C THR A 131 -6.89 -21.37 -8.66
N ILE A 132 -5.84 -22.00 -9.22
CA ILE A 132 -5.37 -23.32 -8.77
C ILE A 132 -4.97 -23.26 -7.28
N CYS A 133 -4.26 -22.21 -6.84
CA CYS A 133 -3.88 -22.08 -5.43
C CYS A 133 -5.11 -21.98 -4.52
N LYS A 134 -6.08 -21.13 -4.88
CA LYS A 134 -7.36 -20.97 -4.16
C LYS A 134 -8.14 -22.30 -4.08
N ASP A 135 -8.16 -23.09 -5.14
CA ASP A 135 -8.94 -24.33 -5.19
C ASP A 135 -8.21 -25.52 -4.55
N MET A 136 -6.88 -25.50 -4.50
CA MET A 136 -6.09 -26.58 -3.91
C MET A 136 -5.96 -26.44 -2.40
N VAL A 137 -5.91 -25.23 -1.84
CA VAL A 137 -5.73 -25.05 -0.38
C VAL A 137 -6.82 -25.75 0.44
N THR A 138 -8.04 -25.82 -0.07
CA THR A 138 -9.17 -26.52 0.59
C THR A 138 -9.00 -28.03 0.68
N LYS A 139 -8.04 -28.59 -0.06
CA LYS A 139 -7.74 -30.03 -0.12
C LYS A 139 -6.51 -30.41 0.72
N ILE A 140 -5.83 -29.44 1.32
CA ILE A 140 -4.66 -29.67 2.17
C ILE A 140 -5.14 -29.71 3.63
N PRO A 141 -5.00 -30.85 4.33
CA PRO A 141 -5.30 -30.95 5.76
C PRO A 141 -4.51 -29.90 6.55
N ASP A 142 -5.06 -29.40 7.66
CA ASP A 142 -4.38 -28.51 8.62
C ASP A 142 -3.99 -27.11 8.11
N VAL A 143 -4.43 -26.75 6.90
CA VAL A 143 -4.11 -25.46 6.25
C VAL A 143 -5.36 -24.62 6.00
N GLN A 144 -6.51 -25.00 6.56
CA GLN A 144 -7.79 -24.31 6.32
C GLN A 144 -7.72 -22.82 6.71
N ASP A 145 -6.99 -22.47 7.78
CA ASP A 145 -6.79 -21.08 8.21
C ASP A 145 -5.98 -20.24 7.21
N ASN A 146 -5.11 -20.87 6.41
CA ASN A 146 -4.33 -20.20 5.35
C ASN A 146 -5.12 -20.01 4.06
N GLY A 147 -6.34 -20.53 3.97
CA GLY A 147 -7.20 -20.37 2.79
C GLY A 147 -7.41 -18.90 2.42
N PHE A 148 -7.47 -18.02 3.41
CA PHE A 148 -7.63 -16.57 3.21
C PHE A 148 -6.51 -15.97 2.34
N ALA A 149 -5.24 -16.35 2.54
CA ALA A 149 -4.13 -15.74 1.82
C ALA A 149 -4.18 -16.00 0.31
N PHE A 150 -4.61 -17.19 -0.11
CA PHE A 150 -4.77 -17.54 -1.52
C PHE A 150 -6.00 -16.90 -2.15
N HIS A 151 -7.10 -16.77 -1.39
CA HIS A 151 -8.24 -15.97 -1.83
C HIS A 151 -7.83 -14.50 -2.02
N ASN A 152 -7.16 -13.92 -1.02
CA ASN A 152 -6.69 -12.55 -1.08
C ASN A 152 -5.73 -12.31 -2.26
N SER A 153 -4.83 -13.25 -2.55
CA SER A 153 -3.92 -13.15 -3.70
C SER A 153 -4.67 -13.05 -5.05
N LEU A 154 -5.71 -13.87 -5.24
CA LEU A 154 -6.56 -13.79 -6.44
C LEU A 154 -7.41 -12.51 -6.45
N LEU A 155 -7.90 -12.08 -5.29
CA LEU A 155 -8.65 -10.82 -5.15
C LEU A 155 -7.78 -9.62 -5.53
N GLU A 156 -6.55 -9.54 -5.04
CA GLU A 156 -5.58 -8.51 -5.41
C GLU A 156 -5.33 -8.50 -6.92
N PHE A 157 -5.13 -9.68 -7.51
CA PHE A 157 -5.04 -9.81 -8.97
C PHE A 157 -6.28 -9.22 -9.67
N TYR A 158 -7.49 -9.48 -9.18
CA TYR A 158 -8.71 -8.92 -9.77
C TYR A 158 -8.87 -7.42 -9.51
N LEU A 159 -8.50 -6.88 -8.35
CA LEU A 159 -8.48 -5.43 -8.13
C LEU A 159 -7.54 -4.73 -9.12
N ASN A 160 -6.47 -5.41 -9.53
CA ASN A 160 -5.52 -4.93 -10.54
C ASN A 160 -5.97 -5.13 -12.01
N THR A 161 -6.94 -6.00 -12.30
CA THR A 161 -7.20 -6.42 -13.69
C THR A 161 -8.67 -6.44 -14.09
N ASN A 162 -9.58 -6.71 -13.15
CA ASN A 162 -11.00 -6.88 -13.41
C ASN A 162 -11.85 -6.63 -12.15
N LEU A 163 -12.34 -5.39 -12.00
CA LEU A 163 -13.19 -5.01 -10.85
C LEU A 163 -14.48 -5.83 -10.74
N SER A 164 -15.06 -6.31 -11.84
CA SER A 164 -16.28 -7.12 -11.79
C SER A 164 -16.01 -8.47 -11.10
N LYS A 165 -14.93 -9.15 -11.47
CA LYS A 165 -14.50 -10.39 -10.82
C LYS A 165 -14.05 -10.13 -9.38
N ALA A 166 -13.40 -8.98 -9.12
CA ALA A 166 -13.04 -8.59 -7.76
C ALA A 166 -14.27 -8.48 -6.86
N LYS A 167 -15.35 -7.87 -7.36
CA LYS A 167 -16.60 -7.72 -6.59
C LYS A 167 -17.26 -9.06 -6.28
N GLU A 168 -17.39 -9.92 -7.28
CA GLU A 168 -17.92 -11.28 -7.10
C GLU A 168 -17.11 -12.04 -6.06
N MET A 169 -15.78 -11.94 -6.14
CA MET A 169 -14.89 -12.58 -5.18
C MET A 169 -15.02 -12.03 -3.77
N ILE A 170 -15.14 -10.70 -3.61
CA ILE A 170 -15.38 -10.06 -2.31
C ILE A 170 -16.69 -10.55 -1.71
N ASP A 171 -17.77 -10.61 -2.49
CA ASP A 171 -19.07 -11.07 -2.00
C ASP A 171 -19.00 -12.51 -1.51
N ASN A 172 -18.36 -13.40 -2.28
CA ASN A 172 -18.12 -14.78 -1.86
C ASN A 172 -17.27 -14.85 -0.58
N MET A 173 -16.24 -14.02 -0.45
CA MET A 173 -15.36 -13.98 0.73
C MET A 173 -16.03 -13.42 1.99
N LEU A 174 -17.06 -12.59 1.85
CA LEU A 174 -17.84 -12.07 2.99
C LEU A 174 -18.80 -13.12 3.56
N GLU A 175 -19.15 -14.13 2.77
CA GLU A 175 -20.00 -15.26 3.18
C GLU A 175 -19.20 -16.45 3.75
N MET A 176 -17.87 -16.43 3.61
CA MET A 176 -16.99 -17.45 4.17
C MET A 176 -16.84 -17.29 5.68
N ASP A 177 -16.67 -18.42 6.38
CA ASP A 177 -16.41 -18.47 7.82
C ASP A 177 -14.95 -18.10 8.13
N PHE A 178 -14.60 -16.84 7.89
CA PHE A 178 -13.30 -16.28 8.20
C PHE A 178 -13.27 -15.71 9.61
N THR A 179 -12.07 -15.71 10.20
CA THR A 179 -11.83 -15.00 11.47
C THR A 179 -12.27 -13.53 11.38
N ALA A 180 -12.67 -12.94 12.50
CA ALA A 180 -13.08 -11.53 12.55
C ALA A 180 -12.03 -10.58 11.94
N GLN A 181 -10.76 -10.93 12.07
CA GLN A 181 -9.66 -10.16 11.48
C GLN A 181 -9.61 -10.27 9.96
N ASN A 182 -9.79 -11.46 9.41
CA ASN A 182 -9.87 -11.67 7.96
C ASN A 182 -11.14 -11.04 7.36
N LEU A 183 -12.25 -11.03 8.11
CA LEU A 183 -13.45 -10.30 7.69
C LEU A 183 -13.18 -8.79 7.56
N LYS A 184 -12.49 -8.15 8.53
CA LYS A 184 -12.08 -6.74 8.43
C LYS A 184 -11.24 -6.48 7.18
N ARG A 185 -10.34 -7.41 6.84
CA ARG A 185 -9.50 -7.34 5.63
C ARG A 185 -10.31 -7.48 4.35
N THR A 186 -11.28 -8.40 4.29
CA THR A 186 -12.21 -8.49 3.15
C THR A 186 -13.01 -7.20 2.97
N ARG A 187 -13.50 -6.61 4.07
CA ARG A 187 -14.21 -5.32 4.06
C ARG A 187 -13.30 -4.16 3.63
N PHE A 188 -12.02 -4.20 3.99
CA PHE A 188 -11.03 -3.25 3.49
C PHE A 188 -10.90 -3.34 1.96
N SER A 189 -10.83 -4.55 1.41
CA SER A 189 -10.84 -4.75 -0.04
C SER A 189 -12.16 -4.33 -0.70
N LEU A 190 -13.30 -4.42 -0.01
CA LEU A 190 -14.57 -3.84 -0.47
C LEU A 190 -14.52 -2.31 -0.55
N GLY A 191 -13.93 -1.64 0.46
CA GLY A 191 -13.66 -0.21 0.43
C GLY A 191 -12.78 0.16 -0.77
N ASN A 192 -11.71 -0.60 -1.01
CA ASN A 192 -10.83 -0.42 -2.18
C ASN A 192 -11.60 -0.57 -3.49
N TYR A 193 -12.44 -1.61 -3.62
CA TYR A 193 -13.29 -1.79 -4.79
C TYR A 193 -14.16 -0.55 -5.04
N TYR A 194 -14.87 -0.04 -4.03
CA TYR A 194 -15.72 1.14 -4.19
C TYR A 194 -14.90 2.37 -4.60
N LEU A 195 -13.72 2.56 -4.02
CA LEU A 195 -12.81 3.66 -4.37
C LEU A 195 -12.39 3.57 -5.85
N LEU A 196 -11.93 2.40 -6.29
CA LEU A 196 -11.50 2.17 -7.66
C LEU A 196 -12.65 2.28 -8.67
N ASN A 197 -13.87 1.90 -8.26
CA ASN A 197 -15.09 2.09 -9.05
C ASN A 197 -15.67 3.52 -8.96
N LYS A 198 -14.95 4.45 -8.31
CA LYS A 198 -15.34 5.88 -8.13
C LYS A 198 -16.62 6.10 -7.33
N GLU A 199 -17.00 5.12 -6.51
CA GLU A 199 -18.10 5.19 -5.54
C GLU A 199 -17.58 5.68 -4.18
N PHE A 200 -17.03 6.91 -4.17
CA PHE A 200 -16.24 7.42 -3.04
C PHE A 200 -17.04 7.53 -1.73
N GLU A 201 -18.34 7.82 -1.79
CA GLU A 201 -19.20 7.86 -0.60
C GLU A 201 -19.31 6.47 0.06
N LYS A 202 -19.49 5.42 -0.76
CA LYS A 202 -19.56 4.04 -0.26
C LYS A 202 -18.21 3.58 0.29
N SER A 203 -17.13 3.93 -0.41
CA SER A 203 -15.75 3.69 0.02
C SER A 203 -15.49 4.30 1.41
N SER A 204 -15.77 5.58 1.60
CA SER A 204 -15.60 6.28 2.89
C SER A 204 -16.45 5.66 4.00
N SER A 205 -17.71 5.34 3.69
CA SER A 205 -18.60 4.65 4.65
C SER A 205 -18.05 3.29 5.08
N GLU A 206 -17.52 2.51 4.14
CA GLU A 206 -16.97 1.19 4.41
C GLU A 206 -15.74 1.28 5.32
N TYR A 207 -14.80 2.18 5.02
CA TYR A 207 -13.63 2.43 5.88
C TYR A 207 -14.01 2.87 7.30
N ARG A 208 -14.97 3.79 7.44
CA ARG A 208 -15.48 4.21 8.76
C ARG A 208 -16.10 3.05 9.53
N SER A 209 -16.75 2.12 8.83
CA SER A 209 -17.29 0.92 9.47
C SER A 209 -16.19 -0.02 9.96
N ILE A 210 -15.08 -0.15 9.23
CA ILE A 210 -13.91 -0.94 9.66
C ILE A 210 -13.28 -0.35 10.92
N LEU A 211 -13.13 0.98 11.00
CA LEU A 211 -12.60 1.64 12.21
C LEU A 211 -13.45 1.33 13.46
N LYS A 212 -14.77 1.19 13.32
CA LYS A 212 -15.66 0.77 14.41
C LYS A 212 -15.48 -0.70 14.83
N MET A 213 -14.92 -1.53 13.95
CA MET A 213 -14.58 -2.93 14.25
C MET A 213 -13.23 -3.09 14.96
N VAL A 214 -12.55 -1.98 15.30
CA VAL A 214 -11.25 -1.95 15.99
C VAL A 214 -10.22 -2.82 15.23
N PRO A 215 -9.76 -2.39 14.04
CA PRO A 215 -8.74 -3.12 13.30
C PRO A 215 -7.40 -3.07 14.05
N ASP A 216 -6.47 -3.97 13.72
CA ASP A 216 -5.09 -3.82 14.17
C ASP A 216 -4.49 -2.50 13.68
N GLU A 217 -3.47 -1.99 14.37
CA GLU A 217 -2.91 -0.66 14.08
C GLU A 217 -2.40 -0.54 12.64
N ARG A 218 -1.81 -1.59 12.05
CA ARG A 218 -1.35 -1.52 10.66
C ARG A 218 -2.52 -1.33 9.69
N LEU A 219 -3.57 -2.16 9.81
CA LEU A 219 -4.78 -2.03 9.00
C LEU A 219 -5.48 -0.68 9.26
N LYS A 220 -5.48 -0.18 10.50
CA LYS A 220 -6.02 1.14 10.86
C LYS A 220 -5.30 2.26 10.12
N GLY A 221 -3.97 2.23 10.08
CA GLY A 221 -3.16 3.19 9.32
C GLY A 221 -3.51 3.17 7.83
N PHE A 222 -3.70 1.98 7.24
CA PHE A 222 -4.11 1.84 5.84
C PHE A 222 -5.53 2.39 5.59
N VAL A 223 -6.46 2.10 6.50
CA VAL A 223 -7.84 2.58 6.46
C VAL A 223 -7.86 4.11 6.48
N PHE A 224 -7.09 4.76 7.36
CA PHE A 224 -7.00 6.22 7.39
C PHE A 224 -6.51 6.81 6.07
N ASN A 225 -5.45 6.26 5.46
CA ASN A 225 -4.98 6.72 4.16
C ASN A 225 -6.06 6.59 3.07
N ASN A 226 -6.63 5.39 2.90
CA ASN A 226 -7.56 5.15 1.79
C ASN A 226 -8.91 5.88 1.98
N MET A 227 -9.36 6.03 3.23
CA MET A 227 -10.52 6.85 3.57
C MET A 227 -10.26 8.31 3.20
N ASN A 228 -9.08 8.84 3.53
CA ASN A 228 -8.72 10.21 3.20
C ASN A 228 -8.73 10.47 1.69
N ILE A 229 -8.17 9.53 0.91
CA ILE A 229 -8.23 9.59 -0.56
C ILE A 229 -9.67 9.65 -1.04
N SER A 230 -10.57 8.83 -0.48
CA SER A 230 -12.00 8.87 -0.82
C SER A 230 -12.63 10.23 -0.49
N ASP A 231 -12.37 10.76 0.70
CA ASP A 231 -12.95 12.03 1.18
C ASP A 231 -12.42 13.25 0.41
N ILE A 232 -11.15 13.21 -0.03
CA ILE A 232 -10.56 14.20 -0.93
C ILE A 232 -11.29 14.18 -2.28
N ARG A 233 -11.47 12.99 -2.90
CA ARG A 233 -12.17 12.85 -4.19
C ARG A 233 -13.63 13.32 -4.13
N LEU A 234 -14.30 13.13 -2.99
CA LEU A 234 -15.62 13.71 -2.74
C LEU A 234 -15.57 15.23 -2.71
N SER A 235 -14.61 15.79 -1.99
CA SER A 235 -14.51 17.24 -1.79
C SER A 235 -14.00 17.99 -3.03
N GLU A 236 -13.26 17.36 -3.94
CA GLU A 236 -12.83 17.95 -5.21
C GLU A 236 -14.01 18.45 -6.05
N LYS A 237 -15.17 17.79 -5.99
CA LYS A 237 -16.40 18.22 -6.70
C LYS A 237 -16.99 19.51 -6.15
N GLU A 238 -16.79 19.76 -4.85
CA GLU A 238 -17.32 20.92 -4.12
C GLU A 238 -16.32 22.07 -4.01
N GLY A 239 -15.04 21.79 -4.27
CA GLY A 239 -13.92 22.65 -3.95
C GLY A 239 -13.41 22.40 -2.52
N ILE A 240 -12.10 22.36 -2.38
CA ILE A 240 -11.44 22.14 -1.09
C ILE A 240 -11.16 23.50 -0.44
N THR A 241 -11.72 23.71 0.75
CA THR A 241 -11.45 24.89 1.59
C THR A 241 -10.14 24.70 2.35
N GLU A 242 -9.57 25.80 2.88
CA GLU A 242 -8.36 25.75 3.69
C GLU A 242 -8.53 24.92 4.99
N ALA A 243 -9.72 24.97 5.60
CA ALA A 243 -10.07 24.12 6.73
C ALA A 243 -10.05 22.63 6.35
N LYS A 244 -10.76 22.25 5.27
CA LYS A 244 -10.74 20.86 4.76
C LYS A 244 -9.32 20.42 4.37
N GLN A 245 -8.51 21.33 3.82
CA GLN A 245 -7.11 21.04 3.51
C GLN A 245 -6.32 20.64 4.75
N THR A 246 -6.49 21.39 5.85
CA THR A 246 -5.84 21.07 7.13
C THR A 246 -6.33 19.73 7.67
N ASP A 247 -7.65 19.47 7.62
CA ASP A 247 -8.22 18.19 8.05
C ASP A 247 -7.64 17.00 7.27
N PHE A 248 -7.52 17.12 5.95
CA PHE A 248 -6.95 16.06 5.10
C PHE A 248 -5.47 15.83 5.39
N VAL A 249 -4.68 16.88 5.63
CA VAL A 249 -3.28 16.74 6.07
C VAL A 249 -3.21 16.03 7.41
N ASN A 250 -4.08 16.39 8.36
CA ASN A 250 -4.12 15.78 9.69
C ASN A 250 -4.47 14.29 9.62
N ILE A 251 -5.37 13.87 8.71
CA ILE A 251 -5.67 12.45 8.52
C ILE A 251 -4.46 11.69 7.94
N PHE A 252 -3.68 12.29 7.04
CA PHE A 252 -2.43 11.67 6.59
C PHE A 252 -1.39 11.57 7.72
N LYS A 253 -1.25 12.62 8.55
CA LYS A 253 -0.40 12.58 9.74
C LYS A 253 -0.81 11.49 10.72
N GLU A 254 -2.11 11.30 10.94
CA GLU A 254 -2.64 10.23 11.80
C GLU A 254 -2.28 8.84 11.25
N SER A 255 -2.42 8.65 9.92
CA SER A 255 -2.00 7.42 9.25
C SER A 255 -0.49 7.14 9.44
N ILE A 256 0.37 8.15 9.28
CA ILE A 256 1.82 8.02 9.51
C ILE A 256 2.11 7.71 10.99
N SER A 257 1.48 8.42 11.91
CA SER A 257 1.64 8.23 13.37
C SER A 257 1.38 6.78 13.80
N ILE A 258 0.30 6.20 13.26
CA ILE A 258 -0.09 4.82 13.51
C ILE A 258 0.90 3.84 12.87
N LEU A 259 1.31 4.06 11.62
CA LEU A 259 2.22 3.15 10.91
C LEU A 259 3.63 3.14 11.50
N GLU A 260 4.13 4.26 11.97
CA GLU A 260 5.42 4.37 12.66
C GLU A 260 5.36 3.86 14.10
N ASP A 261 4.18 3.46 14.58
CA ASP A 261 3.94 2.98 15.95
C ASP A 261 4.44 3.95 17.03
N ILE A 262 4.37 5.24 16.73
CA ILE A 262 4.75 6.31 17.66
C ILE A 262 4.03 6.18 19.02
N PRO A 263 2.74 5.77 19.08
CA PRO A 263 2.07 5.50 20.35
C PRO A 263 2.70 4.41 21.22
N GLN A 264 3.27 3.34 20.65
CA GLN A 264 3.95 2.30 21.47
C GLN A 264 5.38 2.69 21.80
N ILE A 265 6.09 3.38 20.90
CA ILE A 265 7.40 3.98 21.21
C ILE A 265 7.27 4.92 22.41
N ARG A 266 6.17 5.69 22.52
CA ARG A 266 5.85 6.52 23.69
C ARG A 266 5.82 5.75 25.01
N ALA A 267 5.41 4.48 25.00
CA ALA A 267 5.19 3.68 26.21
C ALA A 267 6.42 2.89 26.65
N THR A 268 7.37 2.61 25.75
CA THR A 268 8.38 1.56 25.97
C THR A 268 9.83 2.03 26.07
N ASN A 269 10.20 3.22 25.57
CA ASN A 269 11.63 3.61 25.53
C ASN A 269 11.90 5.11 25.74
N PRO A 270 12.45 5.53 26.91
CA PRO A 270 12.82 6.93 27.17
C PRO A 270 14.17 7.34 26.54
N ALA A 271 14.95 6.42 25.93
CA ALA A 271 16.28 6.73 25.39
C ALA A 271 16.27 7.39 23.99
N THR A 272 15.08 7.63 23.40
CA THR A 272 14.89 8.25 22.06
C THR A 272 14.13 9.58 22.13
N ASP A 273 14.30 10.35 23.20
CA ASP A 273 13.54 11.58 23.44
C ASP A 273 13.61 12.58 22.28
N ILE A 274 14.75 12.67 21.58
CA ILE A 274 14.92 13.60 20.45
C ILE A 274 14.16 13.15 19.19
N GLU A 275 14.31 11.90 18.74
CA GLU A 275 13.57 11.38 17.57
C GLU A 275 12.06 11.44 17.82
N LYS A 276 11.66 11.16 19.07
CA LYS A 276 10.27 11.25 19.53
C LYS A 276 9.75 12.69 19.49
N GLU A 277 10.47 13.64 20.09
CA GLU A 277 10.09 15.06 20.07
C GLU A 277 9.95 15.57 18.64
N ILE A 278 10.90 15.23 17.76
CA ILE A 278 10.88 15.63 16.35
C ILE A 278 9.68 15.01 15.62
N SER A 279 9.37 13.73 15.88
CA SER A 279 8.19 13.08 15.32
C SER A 279 6.90 13.78 15.76
N GLU A 280 6.82 14.15 17.05
CA GLU A 280 5.66 14.87 17.62
C GLU A 280 5.52 16.28 17.05
N GLU A 281 6.63 16.97 16.80
CA GLU A 281 6.63 18.26 16.11
C GLU A 281 6.12 18.14 14.66
N ILE A 282 6.60 17.14 13.90
CA ILE A 282 6.16 16.90 12.50
C ILE A 282 4.67 16.57 12.47
N LEU A 283 4.22 15.77 13.43
CA LEU A 283 2.86 15.25 13.50
C LEU A 283 1.92 16.10 14.35
N ASP A 284 2.31 17.33 14.69
CA ASP A 284 1.39 18.29 15.31
C ASP A 284 0.19 18.53 14.37
N PHE A 285 -1.01 18.23 14.86
CA PHE A 285 -2.26 18.35 14.13
C PHE A 285 -2.78 19.80 14.06
N LYS A 286 -2.15 20.74 14.76
CA LYS A 286 -2.55 22.16 14.73
C LYS A 286 -2.06 22.88 13.49
N THR A 287 -0.96 22.42 12.89
CA THR A 287 -0.30 23.08 11.77
C THR A 287 0.07 22.08 10.67
N VAL A 288 0.17 22.54 9.42
CA VAL A 288 0.59 21.68 8.30
C VAL A 288 2.06 21.27 8.44
N ILE A 289 2.89 22.19 8.92
CA ILE A 289 4.33 21.99 9.21
C ILE A 289 4.64 22.41 10.65
N PRO A 290 5.73 21.92 11.27
CA PRO A 290 6.15 22.36 12.61
C PRO A 290 6.27 23.89 12.70
N SER A 291 5.74 24.48 13.78
CA SER A 291 5.78 25.94 13.98
C SER A 291 7.19 26.51 14.14
N ASN A 292 8.13 25.69 14.58
CA ASN A 292 9.55 25.98 14.73
C ASN A 292 10.38 25.63 13.48
N TYR A 293 9.76 25.18 12.38
CA TYR A 293 10.48 24.85 11.16
C TYR A 293 11.13 26.10 10.55
N SER A 294 12.42 25.96 10.22
CA SER A 294 13.22 26.94 9.49
C SER A 294 14.12 26.23 8.49
N VAL A 295 14.68 26.98 7.54
CA VAL A 295 15.66 26.40 6.61
C VAL A 295 16.92 25.92 7.36
N GLU A 296 17.31 26.61 8.43
CA GLU A 296 18.52 26.34 9.21
C GLU A 296 18.42 25.06 10.05
N ASN A 297 17.24 24.73 10.56
CA ASN A 297 17.02 23.50 11.33
C ASN A 297 16.36 22.38 10.52
N GLY A 298 16.23 22.53 9.19
CA GLY A 298 15.52 21.56 8.38
C GLY A 298 16.13 20.15 8.39
N ASP A 299 17.42 20.02 8.70
CA ASP A 299 18.11 18.72 8.81
C ASP A 299 17.76 17.99 10.11
N ARG A 300 17.17 18.68 11.10
CA ARG A 300 16.65 18.05 12.32
C ARG A 300 15.58 17.00 11.99
N TYR A 301 14.86 17.17 10.87
CA TYR A 301 13.72 16.33 10.52
C TYR A 301 14.06 15.15 9.61
N THR A 302 15.34 14.87 9.35
CA THR A 302 15.78 13.72 8.52
C THR A 302 15.81 12.42 9.32
N GLY A 303 15.54 11.29 8.68
CA GLY A 303 15.66 9.94 9.25
C GLY A 303 14.59 9.59 10.29
N VAL A 304 13.56 10.43 10.43
CA VAL A 304 12.53 10.29 11.48
C VAL A 304 11.62 9.10 11.23
N PHE A 305 11.15 8.93 10.00
CA PHE A 305 10.23 7.87 9.63
C PHE A 305 10.99 6.65 9.11
N LYS A 306 10.64 5.46 9.60
CA LYS A 306 11.38 4.21 9.36
C LYS A 306 10.47 3.13 8.75
N ASN A 307 9.15 3.25 8.86
CA ASN A 307 8.23 2.28 8.28
C ASN A 307 8.06 2.49 6.77
N ARG A 308 8.34 1.45 5.97
CA ARG A 308 8.22 1.46 4.49
C ARG A 308 6.82 1.83 4.00
N ASP A 309 5.77 1.56 4.77
CA ASP A 309 4.39 1.87 4.42
C ASP A 309 4.12 3.39 4.49
N SER A 310 4.81 4.13 5.37
CA SER A 310 4.68 5.59 5.51
C SER A 310 5.02 6.34 4.23
N GLY A 311 5.92 5.82 3.39
CA GLY A 311 6.29 6.43 2.11
C GLY A 311 5.12 6.67 1.16
N ARG A 312 4.15 5.74 1.13
CA ARG A 312 2.93 5.90 0.31
C ARG A 312 2.09 7.06 0.83
N VAL A 313 1.91 7.15 2.15
CA VAL A 313 1.14 8.22 2.80
C VAL A 313 1.80 9.58 2.60
N ILE A 314 3.12 9.67 2.77
CA ILE A 314 3.91 10.90 2.52
C ILE A 314 3.76 11.34 1.06
N THR A 315 3.89 10.41 0.11
CA THR A 315 3.72 10.71 -1.32
C THR A 315 2.32 11.22 -1.64
N ASN A 316 1.27 10.59 -1.08
CA ASN A 316 -0.12 11.01 -1.25
C ASN A 316 -0.38 12.41 -0.66
N MET A 317 0.19 12.70 0.51
CA MET A 317 0.07 14.01 1.15
C MET A 317 0.78 15.10 0.34
N VAL A 318 1.98 14.82 -0.19
CA VAL A 318 2.72 15.74 -1.07
C VAL A 318 1.95 16.00 -2.35
N GLU A 319 1.39 14.97 -2.98
CA GLU A 319 0.50 15.13 -4.14
C GLU A 319 -0.67 16.05 -3.81
N PHE A 320 -1.35 15.77 -2.69
CA PHE A 320 -2.50 16.55 -2.24
C PHE A 320 -2.12 18.03 -2.07
N LEU A 321 -1.04 18.32 -1.34
CA LEU A 321 -0.54 19.66 -1.11
C LEU A 321 -0.11 20.36 -2.40
N LEU A 322 0.55 19.64 -3.32
CA LEU A 322 1.00 20.20 -4.59
C LEU A 322 -0.16 20.73 -5.44
N PHE A 323 -1.31 20.05 -5.41
CA PHE A 323 -2.47 20.43 -6.22
C PHE A 323 -3.47 21.35 -5.51
N HIS A 324 -3.50 21.35 -4.18
CA HIS A 324 -4.53 22.05 -3.41
C HIS A 324 -4.00 23.14 -2.47
N SER A 325 -2.74 23.07 -2.06
CA SER A 325 -2.15 24.10 -1.19
C SER A 325 -1.77 25.35 -1.98
N LYS A 326 -1.96 26.51 -1.33
CA LYS A 326 -1.48 27.80 -1.83
C LYS A 326 -0.15 28.20 -1.21
N THR A 327 0.39 27.41 -0.29
CA THR A 327 1.55 27.76 0.54
C THR A 327 2.77 26.97 0.07
N PRO A 328 3.70 27.57 -0.69
CA PRO A 328 4.86 26.84 -1.22
C PRO A 328 5.80 26.28 -0.15
N SER A 329 5.84 26.91 1.04
CA SER A 329 6.66 26.42 2.17
C SER A 329 6.19 25.06 2.68
N ASP A 330 4.87 24.86 2.78
CA ASP A 330 4.29 23.59 3.23
C ASP A 330 4.64 22.46 2.28
N ILE A 331 4.50 22.73 0.97
CA ILE A 331 4.84 21.77 -0.09
C ILE A 331 6.35 21.45 -0.05
N SER A 332 7.19 22.48 0.09
CA SER A 332 8.65 22.32 0.12
C SER A 332 9.14 21.51 1.32
N PHE A 333 8.55 21.75 2.49
CA PHE A 333 8.84 20.98 3.71
C PHE A 333 8.57 19.49 3.48
N TRP A 334 7.37 19.14 3.03
CA TRP A 334 6.99 17.75 2.82
C TRP A 334 7.76 17.08 1.67
N PHE A 335 8.18 17.85 0.66
CA PHE A 335 9.13 17.33 -0.34
C PHE A 335 10.49 16.99 0.26
N LYS A 336 11.03 17.80 1.19
CA LYS A 336 12.30 17.51 1.86
C LYS A 336 12.19 16.22 2.70
N ILE A 337 11.14 16.11 3.51
CA ILE A 337 10.88 14.92 4.34
C ILE A 337 10.73 13.66 3.49
N GLY A 338 9.90 13.71 2.44
CA GLY A 338 9.68 12.55 1.60
C GLY A 338 10.89 12.16 0.76
N LEU A 339 11.72 13.13 0.33
CA LEU A 339 12.95 12.82 -0.40
C LEU A 339 13.93 12.06 0.48
N ASP A 340 14.17 12.56 1.70
CA ASP A 340 15.01 11.90 2.69
C ASP A 340 14.48 10.49 3.03
N PHE A 341 13.18 10.38 3.32
CA PHE A 341 12.55 9.08 3.58
C PHE A 341 12.77 8.10 2.44
N HIS A 342 12.46 8.48 1.20
CA HIS A 342 12.58 7.56 0.07
C HIS A 342 14.03 7.21 -0.23
N GLN A 343 14.99 8.12 -0.04
CA GLN A 343 16.41 7.80 -0.22
C GLN A 343 16.91 6.77 0.79
N ASN A 344 16.45 6.85 2.03
CA ASN A 344 16.97 6.04 3.14
C ASN A 344 16.17 4.76 3.41
N VAL A 345 14.86 4.75 3.18
CA VAL A 345 13.94 3.67 3.61
C VAL A 345 13.34 2.88 2.45
N ALA A 346 12.93 3.56 1.38
CA ALA A 346 12.24 2.93 0.25
C ALA A 346 12.67 3.51 -1.12
N PRO A 347 13.95 3.37 -1.50
CA PRO A 347 14.50 3.97 -2.72
C PRO A 347 13.91 3.37 -4.01
N GLU A 348 13.37 2.16 -3.93
CA GLU A 348 12.69 1.48 -5.03
C GLU A 348 11.30 2.04 -5.34
N LYS A 349 10.72 2.86 -4.44
CA LYS A 349 9.39 3.47 -4.59
C LYS A 349 9.45 4.99 -4.84
N ILE A 350 10.64 5.54 -5.09
CA ILE A 350 10.85 6.99 -5.21
C ILE A 350 10.28 7.60 -6.50
N ASP A 351 9.99 6.80 -7.53
CA ASP A 351 9.70 7.28 -8.88
C ASP A 351 8.48 8.20 -8.98
N ARG A 352 7.41 7.86 -8.26
CA ARG A 352 6.20 8.68 -8.17
C ARG A 352 6.48 9.99 -7.45
N PHE A 353 7.26 9.93 -6.37
CA PHE A 353 7.69 11.09 -5.61
C PHE A 353 8.53 12.06 -6.45
N LEU A 354 9.52 11.56 -7.20
CA LEU A 354 10.33 12.36 -8.12
C LEU A 354 9.48 13.01 -9.22
N THR A 355 8.45 12.31 -9.71
CA THR A 355 7.53 12.86 -10.71
C THR A 355 6.83 14.10 -10.18
N TYR A 356 6.29 14.07 -8.95
CA TYR A 356 5.68 15.25 -8.33
C TYR A 356 6.71 16.33 -8.00
N LEU A 357 7.91 15.97 -7.57
CA LEU A 357 8.99 16.93 -7.29
C LEU A 357 9.37 17.71 -8.57
N ALA A 358 9.44 17.02 -9.72
CA ALA A 358 9.67 17.65 -11.01
C ALA A 358 8.53 18.62 -11.39
N VAL A 359 7.28 18.26 -11.11
CA VAL A 359 6.12 19.17 -11.30
C VAL A 359 6.26 20.41 -10.42
N PHE A 360 6.61 20.24 -9.15
CA PHE A 360 6.83 21.34 -8.21
C PHE A 360 7.89 22.33 -8.73
N TYR A 361 9.06 21.83 -9.14
CA TYR A 361 10.10 22.68 -9.73
C TYR A 361 9.66 23.34 -11.05
N SER A 362 8.90 22.62 -11.89
CA SER A 362 8.36 23.16 -13.14
C SER A 362 7.40 24.32 -12.89
N SER A 363 6.50 24.19 -11.91
CA SER A 363 5.54 25.23 -11.51
C SER A 363 6.23 26.46 -10.90
N ASN A 364 7.40 26.27 -10.28
CA ASN A 364 8.25 27.35 -9.76
C ASN A 364 9.27 27.90 -10.79
N GLN A 365 9.05 27.64 -12.08
CA GLN A 365 9.89 28.12 -13.19
C GLN A 365 11.34 27.61 -13.18
N GLN A 366 11.67 26.60 -12.37
CA GLN A 366 12.98 25.93 -12.35
C GLN A 366 13.04 24.80 -13.38
N VAL A 367 12.81 25.15 -14.65
CA VAL A 367 12.59 24.17 -15.74
C VAL A 367 13.78 23.22 -15.94
N SER A 368 15.01 23.69 -15.81
CA SER A 368 16.21 22.84 -15.97
C SER A 368 16.31 21.77 -14.88
N VAL A 369 15.94 22.12 -13.64
CA VAL A 369 15.93 21.19 -12.50
C VAL A 369 14.82 20.16 -12.70
N ALA A 370 13.60 20.63 -13.02
CA ALA A 370 12.47 19.77 -13.32
C ALA A 370 12.76 18.77 -14.46
N GLU A 371 13.41 19.21 -15.55
CA GLU A 371 13.79 18.33 -16.65
C GLU A 371 14.76 17.23 -16.20
N LYS A 372 15.76 17.55 -15.37
CA LYS A 372 16.70 16.55 -14.84
C LYS A 372 15.96 15.49 -14.02
N ILE A 373 15.06 15.92 -13.13
CA ILE A 373 14.30 15.03 -12.25
C ILE A 373 13.32 14.16 -13.05
N PHE A 374 12.60 14.72 -14.03
CA PHE A 374 11.72 13.94 -14.91
C PHE A 374 12.49 12.84 -15.65
N ARG A 375 13.68 13.15 -16.16
CA ARG A 375 14.51 12.15 -16.86
C ARG A 375 14.95 11.04 -15.91
N GLU A 376 15.40 11.39 -14.70
CA GLU A 376 15.79 10.41 -13.68
C GLU A 376 14.62 9.48 -13.31
N ALA A 377 13.45 10.04 -13.02
CA ALA A 377 12.24 9.27 -12.71
C ALA A 377 11.85 8.33 -13.87
N LEU A 378 11.85 8.83 -15.11
CA LEU A 378 11.48 8.04 -16.28
C LEU A 378 12.52 6.95 -16.63
N THR A 379 13.80 7.18 -16.36
CA THR A 379 14.84 6.16 -16.49
C THR A 379 14.63 5.01 -15.50
N LYS A 380 14.29 5.32 -14.24
CA LYS A 380 13.97 4.28 -13.24
C LYS A 380 12.75 3.45 -13.63
N MET A 381 11.76 4.08 -14.28
CA MET A 381 10.54 3.44 -14.77
C MET A 381 10.64 2.90 -16.22
N GLU A 382 11.84 2.77 -16.81
CA GLU A 382 11.99 2.44 -18.24
C GLU A 382 11.23 1.16 -18.65
N LYS A 383 11.25 0.15 -17.78
CA LYS A 383 10.60 -1.15 -18.01
C LYS A 383 9.18 -1.26 -17.44
N ASP A 384 8.72 -0.22 -16.74
CA ASP A 384 7.46 -0.29 -16.00
C ASP A 384 6.27 0.03 -16.89
N PHE A 385 5.16 -0.66 -16.60
CA PHE A 385 3.84 -0.40 -17.18
C PHE A 385 2.92 0.12 -16.08
N SER A 386 3.20 1.32 -15.59
CA SER A 386 2.50 1.94 -14.46
C SER A 386 1.80 3.24 -14.83
N TYR A 387 0.79 3.62 -14.05
CA TYR A 387 0.15 4.92 -14.18
C TYR A 387 1.14 6.05 -13.90
N THR A 388 2.01 5.87 -12.91
CA THR A 388 3.07 6.83 -12.56
C THR A 388 3.94 7.19 -13.77
N LYS A 389 4.35 6.20 -14.58
CA LYS A 389 5.12 6.46 -15.80
C LYS A 389 4.29 7.21 -16.85
N ALA A 390 3.04 6.81 -17.06
CA ALA A 390 2.14 7.50 -17.99
C ALA A 390 1.96 8.97 -17.61
N MET A 391 1.76 9.24 -16.32
CA MET A 391 1.66 10.57 -15.72
C MET A 391 2.96 11.36 -15.90
N GLY A 392 4.13 10.78 -15.58
CA GLY A 392 5.42 11.42 -15.73
C GLY A 392 5.74 11.81 -17.18
N LEU A 393 5.47 10.91 -18.14
CA LEU A 393 5.55 11.20 -19.57
C LEU A 393 4.63 12.36 -19.98
N ASN A 394 3.40 12.37 -19.46
CA ASN A 394 2.41 13.41 -19.74
C ASN A 394 2.89 14.78 -19.25
N MET A 395 3.26 14.87 -17.98
CA MET A 395 3.69 16.09 -17.31
C MET A 395 4.97 16.64 -17.93
N TYR A 396 5.95 15.76 -18.22
CA TYR A 396 7.18 16.17 -18.88
C TYR A 396 6.93 16.67 -20.31
N GLY A 397 6.09 15.97 -21.08
CA GLY A 397 5.67 16.41 -22.42
C GLY A 397 5.00 17.78 -22.39
N ARG A 398 4.06 18.00 -21.47
CA ARG A 398 3.38 19.31 -21.30
C ARG A 398 4.34 20.42 -20.89
N MET A 399 5.33 20.14 -20.05
CA MET A 399 6.37 21.11 -19.73
C MET A 399 7.15 21.51 -20.98
N LEU A 400 7.58 20.54 -21.80
CA LEU A 400 8.34 20.79 -23.02
C LEU A 400 7.54 21.53 -24.10
N LEU A 401 6.21 21.39 -24.15
CA LEU A 401 5.35 22.14 -25.09
C LEU A 401 5.47 23.67 -24.92
N LYS A 402 5.86 24.15 -23.73
CA LYS A 402 6.11 25.56 -23.47
C LYS A 402 7.34 26.09 -24.22
N HIS A 403 8.20 25.21 -24.75
CA HIS A 403 9.41 25.55 -25.48
C HIS A 403 9.28 25.21 -26.98
N PRO A 404 9.16 26.20 -27.89
CA PRO A 404 8.90 25.96 -29.31
C PRO A 404 9.88 24.99 -29.99
N LYS A 405 11.17 25.06 -29.62
CA LYS A 405 12.23 24.19 -30.16
C LYS A 405 12.12 22.72 -29.74
N ARG A 406 11.28 22.40 -28.76
CA ARG A 406 11.15 21.05 -28.17
C ARG A 406 9.78 20.40 -28.43
N LYS A 407 8.93 21.01 -29.26
CA LYS A 407 7.57 20.50 -29.56
C LYS A 407 7.57 19.06 -30.07
N VAL A 408 8.49 18.69 -30.97
CA VAL A 408 8.57 17.32 -31.51
C VAL A 408 8.77 16.30 -30.39
N GLN A 409 9.76 16.53 -29.53
CA GLN A 409 10.01 15.65 -28.38
C GLN A 409 8.82 15.61 -27.42
N ALA A 410 8.18 16.75 -27.16
CA ALA A 410 7.00 16.84 -26.33
C ALA A 410 5.86 15.94 -26.85
N TYR A 411 5.57 15.99 -28.16
CA TYR A 411 4.56 15.12 -28.77
C TYR A 411 4.93 13.64 -28.72
N THR A 412 6.21 13.28 -28.83
CA THR A 412 6.66 11.90 -28.65
C THR A 412 6.32 11.38 -27.25
N LEU A 413 6.62 12.15 -26.20
CA LEU A 413 6.32 11.77 -24.81
C LEU A 413 4.82 11.67 -24.56
N LEU A 414 4.04 12.63 -25.06
CA LEU A 414 2.58 12.62 -24.93
C LEU A 414 1.97 11.39 -25.62
N LYS A 415 2.42 11.05 -26.83
CA LYS A 415 1.97 9.85 -27.54
C LYS A 415 2.33 8.56 -26.81
N GLN A 416 3.49 8.51 -26.16
CA GLN A 416 3.87 7.36 -25.31
C GLN A 416 2.98 7.26 -24.08
N SER A 417 2.68 8.39 -23.42
CA SER A 417 1.73 8.47 -22.30
C SER A 417 0.34 7.96 -22.71
N GLU A 418 -0.20 8.44 -23.84
CA GLU A 418 -1.51 8.01 -24.36
C GLU A 418 -1.55 6.51 -24.67
N ARG A 419 -0.50 5.96 -25.29
CA ARG A 419 -0.39 4.52 -25.55
C ARG A 419 -0.41 3.71 -24.26
N LEU A 420 0.33 4.16 -23.24
CA LEU A 420 0.35 3.47 -21.95
C LEU A 420 -1.01 3.56 -21.25
N MET A 421 -1.64 4.74 -21.22
CA MET A 421 -2.98 4.91 -20.68
C MET A 421 -4.04 4.05 -21.40
N SER A 422 -3.88 3.79 -22.70
CA SER A 422 -4.84 2.99 -23.48
C SER A 422 -4.87 1.50 -23.11
N ILE A 423 -3.81 1.00 -22.46
CA ILE A 423 -3.72 -0.41 -22.03
C ILE A 423 -3.92 -0.58 -20.52
N LEU A 424 -3.86 0.51 -19.74
CA LEU A 424 -4.10 0.46 -18.31
C LEU A 424 -5.61 0.51 -18.00
N PRO A 425 -6.08 -0.20 -16.97
CA PRO A 425 -7.45 -0.06 -16.51
C PRO A 425 -7.77 1.37 -16.09
N TYR A 426 -9.03 1.79 -16.28
CA TYR A 426 -9.44 3.18 -16.04
C TYR A 426 -9.28 3.64 -14.59
N TRP A 427 -9.15 2.71 -13.64
CA TRP A 427 -9.03 2.94 -12.19
C TRP A 427 -7.58 2.96 -11.68
N TYR A 428 -6.59 2.75 -12.55
CA TYR A 428 -5.18 2.71 -12.14
C TYR A 428 -4.66 4.04 -11.59
N ASP A 429 -5.30 5.15 -11.95
CA ASP A 429 -5.00 6.47 -11.40
C ASP A 429 -5.20 6.54 -9.88
N ASN A 430 -6.20 5.82 -9.37
CA ASN A 430 -6.49 5.74 -7.94
C ASN A 430 -5.75 4.59 -7.26
N PHE A 431 -5.44 3.53 -8.00
CA PHE A 431 -4.77 2.33 -7.46
C PHE A 431 -3.40 2.64 -6.83
N GLU A 432 -2.60 3.51 -7.46
CA GLU A 432 -1.28 3.92 -6.96
C GLU A 432 -1.34 4.67 -5.61
N ASN A 433 -2.51 5.19 -5.25
CA ASN A 433 -2.71 6.03 -4.05
C ASN A 433 -3.22 5.25 -2.85
N ILE A 434 -3.67 4.02 -3.05
CA ILE A 434 -4.34 3.23 -2.00
C ILE A 434 -3.42 2.13 -1.50
N PHE A 435 -3.56 1.76 -0.23
CA PHE A 435 -3.04 0.47 0.22
C PHE A 435 -3.96 -0.63 -0.27
N THR A 436 -3.38 -1.70 -0.77
CA THR A 436 -4.09 -2.97 -0.95
C THR A 436 -3.54 -3.99 0.03
N MET A 437 -4.14 -5.17 0.08
CA MET A 437 -3.71 -6.26 0.97
C MET A 437 -2.52 -7.03 0.39
N GLU A 438 -1.79 -6.47 -0.60
CA GLU A 438 -0.59 -7.10 -1.15
C GLU A 438 0.45 -7.36 -0.04
N ASN A 439 0.80 -8.64 0.11
CA ASN A 439 1.93 -9.15 0.88
C ASN A 439 2.05 -8.58 2.30
N ILE A 440 1.18 -9.10 3.17
CA ILE A 440 1.66 -9.60 4.47
C ILE A 440 2.64 -10.73 4.14
N GLU A 441 3.87 -10.38 3.79
CA GLU A 441 5.01 -11.30 3.71
C GLU A 441 5.50 -11.62 5.12
#